data_AF-A0A7S0EQS3-F1
#
_entry.id   AF-A0A7S0EQS3-F1
#
_cell.length_a   1.000
_cell.length_b   1.000
_cell.length_c   1.000
_cell.angle_alpha   90.00
_cell.angle_beta   90.00
_cell.angle_gamma   90.00
#
_symmetry.space_group_name_H-M   'P 1'
#
loop_
_entity.id
_entity.type
_entity.pdbx_description
1 polymer ?
#
loop_
_entity_poly.entity_id
_entity_poly.type
_entity_poly.pdbx_seq_one_letter_code
_entity_poly.pdbx_strand_id
1 'polypeptide(L)'
;EESFPLVDCLRANWERYQNSMCVGVQWNRHSLQEMVSISQCVGARIIGAVCNKLARDFQTWRHGLPDLIFWDERKDRGCSSLLVEVKGPGDTLSNAQVI
;
A
#
# COMPACT_ATOMS: atom_id res chain seq x y z
N GLU A 1 19.48 -14.45 -8.51
CA GLU A 1 18.71 -13.30 -8.02
C GLU A 1 17.33 -13.81 -7.63
N GLU A 2 16.90 -13.56 -6.40
CA GLU A 2 15.55 -13.95 -5.97
C GLU A 2 14.54 -13.06 -6.70
N SER A 3 13.74 -13.64 -7.60
CA SER A 3 12.58 -12.98 -8.18
C SER A 3 11.52 -12.81 -7.09
N PHE A 4 11.02 -11.59 -6.95
CA PHE A 4 9.89 -11.28 -6.08
C PHE A 4 8.66 -11.11 -6.96
N PRO A 5 7.75 -12.12 -7.06
CA PRO A 5 6.65 -12.09 -8.01
C PRO A 5 5.77 -10.84 -7.89
N LEU A 6 5.63 -10.30 -6.68
CA LEU A 6 4.93 -9.05 -6.41
C LEU A 6 5.61 -7.85 -7.08
N VAL A 7 6.93 -7.71 -6.91
CA VAL A 7 7.71 -6.58 -7.44
C VAL A 7 7.75 -6.64 -8.97
N ASP A 8 7.92 -7.85 -9.52
CA ASP A 8 7.94 -8.05 -10.97
C ASP A 8 6.58 -7.71 -11.59
N CYS A 9 5.50 -8.16 -10.95
CA CYS A 9 4.14 -7.79 -11.33
C CYS A 9 3.90 -6.28 -11.24
N LEU A 10 4.36 -5.63 -10.16
CA LEU A 10 4.23 -4.18 -9.98
C LEU A 10 4.95 -3.41 -11.10
N ARG A 11 6.21 -3.75 -11.39
CA ARG A 11 7.00 -3.10 -12.46
C ARG A 11 6.36 -3.28 -13.83
N ALA A 12 5.95 -4.50 -14.16
CA ALA A 12 5.31 -4.79 -15.44
C ALA A 12 3.99 -4.03 -15.63
N ASN A 13 3.15 -3.95 -14.57
CA ASN A 13 1.91 -3.19 -14.63
C ASN A 13 2.16 -1.68 -14.67
N TRP A 14 3.18 -1.18 -13.96
CA TRP A 14 3.56 0.22 -14.02
C TRP A 14 3.95 0.61 -15.45
N GLU A 15 4.88 -0.12 -16.07
CA GLU A 15 5.32 0.13 -17.45
C GLU A 15 4.15 0.10 -18.44
N ARG A 16 3.24 -0.87 -18.29
CA ARG A 16 2.11 -1.05 -19.19
C ARG A 16 1.02 0.01 -19.06
N TYR A 17 0.76 0.49 -17.84
CA TYR A 17 -0.43 1.28 -17.54
C TYR A 17 -0.16 2.69 -17.02
N GLN A 18 1.10 3.10 -16.82
CA GLN A 18 1.42 4.45 -16.34
C GLN A 18 0.68 5.51 -17.17
N ASN A 19 0.11 6.50 -16.49
CA ASN A 19 -0.71 7.59 -17.05
C ASN A 19 -2.10 7.17 -17.57
N SER A 20 -2.47 5.89 -17.48
CA SER A 20 -3.85 5.46 -17.77
C SER A 20 -4.79 5.88 -16.64
N MET A 21 -6.01 6.27 -16.99
CA MET A 21 -7.06 6.52 -16.00
C MET A 21 -7.51 5.19 -15.38
N CYS A 22 -7.31 5.05 -14.07
CA CYS A 22 -7.71 3.86 -13.31
C CYS A 22 -8.23 4.29 -11.93
N VAL A 23 -9.39 3.77 -11.54
CA VAL A 23 -9.96 4.03 -10.22
C VAL A 23 -9.03 3.48 -9.15
N GLY A 24 -8.71 4.30 -8.16
CA GLY A 24 -7.86 3.91 -7.03
C GLY A 24 -6.35 4.02 -7.29
N VAL A 25 -5.92 4.51 -8.46
CA VAL A 25 -4.50 4.70 -8.79
C VAL A 25 -4.20 6.18 -9.01
N GLN A 26 -3.16 6.70 -8.34
CA GLN A 26 -2.65 8.06 -8.51
C GLN A 26 -1.19 8.01 -8.95
N TRP A 27 -0.94 7.98 -10.26
CA TRP A 27 0.40 7.79 -10.85
C TRP A 27 1.44 8.85 -10.43
N ASN A 28 1.01 10.09 -10.19
CA ASN A 28 1.90 11.21 -9.92
C ASN A 28 2.18 11.41 -8.42
N ARG A 29 1.67 10.53 -7.55
CA ARG A 29 1.82 10.68 -6.10
C ARG A 29 3.14 10.13 -5.57
N HIS A 30 3.60 9.01 -6.11
CA HIS A 30 4.82 8.31 -5.67
C HIS A 30 5.60 7.80 -6.89
N SER A 31 6.91 7.62 -6.75
CA SER A 31 7.74 7.03 -7.82
C SER A 31 7.61 5.51 -7.87
N LEU A 32 7.91 4.88 -9.01
CA LEU A 32 7.99 3.43 -9.11
C LEU A 32 8.98 2.83 -8.09
N GLN A 33 10.12 3.49 -7.88
CA GLN A 33 11.13 3.03 -6.93
C GLN A 33 10.59 3.00 -5.49
N GLU A 34 9.85 4.04 -5.10
CA GLU A 34 9.20 4.13 -3.80
C GLU A 34 8.09 3.06 -3.65
N MET A 35 7.30 2.83 -4.70
CA MET A 35 6.28 1.79 -4.68
C MET A 35 6.88 0.38 -4.55
N VAL A 36 7.99 0.10 -5.23
CA VAL A 36 8.73 -1.17 -5.10
C VAL A 36 9.21 -1.35 -3.66
N SER A 37 9.87 -0.32 -3.13
CA SER A 37 10.37 -0.25 -1.76
C SER A 37 9.29 -0.55 -0.72
N ILE A 38 8.17 0.19 -0.77
CA ILE A 38 7.02 -0.02 0.11
C ILE A 38 6.47 -1.44 -0.06
N SER A 39 6.32 -1.94 -1.29
CA SER A 39 5.74 -3.26 -1.55
C SER A 39 6.58 -4.40 -0.97
N GLN A 40 7.91 -4.25 -0.96
CA GLN A 40 8.82 -5.22 -0.35
C GLN A 40 8.69 -5.22 1.17
N CYS A 41 8.56 -4.04 1.79
CA CYS A 41 8.46 -3.92 3.25
C CYS A 41 7.10 -4.29 3.81
N VAL A 42 6.02 -3.99 3.09
CA VAL A 42 4.66 -4.43 3.46
C VAL A 42 4.47 -5.91 3.19
N GLY A 43 5.03 -6.41 2.08
CA GLY A 43 5.00 -7.80 1.70
C GLY A 43 3.69 -8.26 1.05
N ALA A 44 3.80 -9.35 0.28
CA ALA A 44 2.72 -9.86 -0.57
C ALA A 44 1.47 -10.30 0.19
N ARG A 45 1.62 -10.82 1.42
CA ARG A 45 0.48 -11.29 2.22
C ARG A 45 -0.45 -10.14 2.61
N ILE A 46 0.11 -9.04 3.10
CA ILE A 46 -0.68 -7.87 3.54
C ILE A 46 -1.32 -7.20 2.32
N ILE A 47 -0.54 -6.98 1.25
CA ILE A 47 -1.05 -6.41 0.00
C ILE A 47 -2.18 -7.27 -0.58
N GLY A 48 -1.99 -8.59 -0.64
CA GLY A 48 -3.04 -9.51 -1.11
C GLY A 48 -4.32 -9.45 -0.28
N ALA A 49 -4.21 -9.30 1.05
CA ALA A 49 -5.36 -9.16 1.93
C ALA A 49 -6.12 -7.84 1.69
N VAL A 50 -5.40 -6.72 1.52
CA VAL A 50 -5.99 -5.41 1.18
C VAL A 50 -6.66 -5.47 -0.19
N CYS A 51 -5.98 -5.99 -1.21
CA CYS A 51 -6.54 -6.17 -2.54
C CYS A 51 -7.81 -7.05 -2.52
N ASN A 52 -7.82 -8.14 -1.76
CA ASN A 52 -9.00 -8.99 -1.63
C ASN A 52 -10.19 -8.26 -0.96
N LYS A 53 -9.95 -7.42 0.06
CA LYS A 53 -11.01 -6.58 0.65
C LYS A 53 -11.55 -5.57 -0.37
N LEU A 54 -10.67 -4.83 -1.03
CA LEU A 54 -11.03 -3.84 -2.06
C LEU A 54 -11.78 -4.47 -3.25
N ALA A 55 -11.38 -5.67 -3.69
CA ALA A 55 -12.03 -6.37 -4.79
C ALA A 55 -13.42 -6.90 -4.42
N ARG A 56 -13.67 -7.23 -3.14
CA ARG A 56 -14.96 -7.75 -2.67
C ARG A 56 -15.99 -6.67 -2.44
N ASP A 57 -15.58 -5.54 -1.86
CA ASP A 57 -16.45 -4.39 -1.63
C ASP A 57 -15.63 -3.09 -1.63
N PHE A 58 -15.41 -2.56 -2.83
CA PHE A 58 -14.64 -1.34 -3.00
C PHE A 58 -15.27 -0.13 -2.31
N GLN A 59 -16.60 -0.04 -2.25
CA GLN A 59 -17.28 1.12 -1.69
C GLN A 59 -17.10 1.19 -0.18
N THR A 60 -17.14 0.05 0.50
CA THR A 60 -16.89 0.00 1.94
C THR A 60 -15.41 0.15 2.25
N TRP A 61 -14.54 -0.66 1.64
CA TRP A 61 -13.13 -0.80 2.05
C TRP A 61 -12.19 0.29 1.54
N ARG A 62 -12.65 1.21 0.67
CA ARG A 62 -11.85 2.37 0.26
C ARG A 62 -11.74 3.45 1.34
N HIS A 63 -12.53 3.35 2.41
CA HIS A 63 -12.57 4.29 3.52
C HIS A 63 -11.91 3.67 4.77
N GLY A 64 -11.41 4.51 5.68
CA GLY A 64 -10.86 4.06 6.95
C GLY A 64 -9.44 3.47 6.90
N LEU A 65 -8.75 3.58 5.75
CA LEU A 65 -7.32 3.24 5.67
C LEU A 65 -6.50 4.20 6.55
N PRO A 66 -5.41 3.72 7.19
CA PRO A 66 -4.54 4.54 8.01
C PRO A 66 -3.94 5.72 7.25
N ASP A 67 -3.76 6.85 7.94
CA ASP A 67 -3.22 8.08 7.36
C ASP A 67 -1.80 7.93 6.80
N LEU A 68 -0.94 7.22 7.53
CA LEU A 68 0.49 7.13 7.27
C LEU A 68 0.96 5.69 7.14
N ILE A 69 1.96 5.50 6.29
CA ILE A 69 2.80 4.32 6.25
C ILE A 69 4.26 4.74 6.43
N PHE A 70 4.93 4.09 7.37
CA PHE A 70 6.38 4.13 7.50
C PHE A 70 6.95 2.80 7.03
N TRP A 71 8.11 2.82 6.39
CA TRP A 71 8.83 1.62 6.02
C TRP A 71 10.34 1.82 6.17
N ASP A 72 11.05 0.73 6.38
CA ASP A 72 12.48 0.72 6.63
C ASP A 72 13.14 -0.43 5.85
N GLU A 73 14.08 -0.07 4.96
CA GLU A 73 14.79 -0.99 4.07
C GLU A 73 16.19 -1.37 4.57
N ARG A 74 16.51 -1.06 5.83
CA ARG A 74 17.86 -1.30 6.36
C ARG A 74 18.25 -2.78 6.31
N LYS A 75 19.37 -3.05 5.61
CA LYS A 75 19.89 -4.39 5.32
C LYS A 75 20.18 -5.24 6.56
N ASP A 76 20.50 -4.62 7.69
CA ASP A 76 20.80 -5.30 8.96
C ASP A 76 19.54 -5.76 9.72
N ARG A 77 18.38 -5.15 9.47
CA ARG A 77 17.12 -5.42 10.18
C ARG A 77 16.06 -6.10 9.33
N GLY A 78 16.28 -6.18 8.01
CA GLY A 78 15.28 -6.62 7.07
C GLY A 78 14.22 -5.54 6.80
N CYS A 79 13.41 -5.75 5.76
CA CYS A 79 12.35 -4.82 5.41
C CYS A 79 11.23 -4.87 6.47
N SER A 80 10.78 -3.71 6.94
CA SER A 80 9.65 -3.61 7.87
C SER A 80 8.77 -2.42 7.54
N SER A 81 7.50 -2.49 7.94
CA SER A 81 6.53 -1.40 7.73
C SER A 81 5.61 -1.20 8.93
N LEU A 82 5.20 0.04 9.17
CA LEU A 82 4.23 0.43 10.19
C LEU A 82 3.12 1.25 9.54
N LEU A 83 1.87 0.86 9.79
CA LEU A 83 0.69 1.63 9.43
C LEU A 83 0.25 2.44 10.65
N VAL A 84 0.02 3.74 10.47
CA VAL A 84 -0.28 4.66 11.57
C VAL A 84 -1.49 5.51 11.22
N GLU A 85 -2.49 5.47 12.10
CA GLU A 85 -3.62 6.39 12.11
C GLU A 85 -3.30 7.52 13.10
N VAL A 86 -3.41 8.77 12.67
CA VAL A 86 -3.03 9.95 13.47
C VAL A 86 -4.29 10.65 13.94
N LYS A 87 -4.39 10.87 15.26
CA LYS A 87 -5.52 11.59 15.87
C LYS A 87 -5.07 12.88 16.53
N GLY A 88 -5.71 13.98 16.14
CA GLY A 88 -5.54 15.28 16.78
C GLY A 88 -6.28 15.36 18.12
N PRO A 89 -6.05 16.42 18.92
CA PRO A 89 -6.79 16.64 20.15
C PRO A 89 -8.31 16.71 19.88
N GLY A 90 -9.06 15.83 20.54
CA GLY A 90 -10.52 15.74 20.39
C GLY A 90 -11.00 14.91 19.19
N ASP A 91 -10.12 14.37 18.35
CA ASP A 91 -10.47 13.41 17.30
C ASP A 91 -10.45 11.98 17.82
N THR A 92 -11.35 11.14 17.33
CA THR A 92 -11.50 9.75 17.74
C THR A 92 -11.59 8.82 16.53
N LEU A 93 -11.28 7.54 16.73
CA LEU A 93 -11.39 6.55 15.66
C LEU A 93 -12.85 6.39 15.24
N SER A 94 -13.11 6.52 13.94
CA SER A 94 -14.39 6.13 13.37
C SER A 94 -14.53 4.62 13.30
N ASN A 95 -15.76 4.10 13.22
CA ASN A 95 -15.99 2.65 13.08
C ASN A 95 -15.24 2.04 11.89
N ALA A 96 -15.13 2.76 10.77
CA ALA A 96 -14.41 2.29 9.59
C ALA A 96 -12.89 2.19 9.78
N GLN A 97 -12.32 2.95 10.73
CA GLN A 97 -10.88 2.92 11.05
C GLN A 97 -10.53 1.87 12.12
N VAL A 98 -11.53 1.37 12.85
CA VAL A 98 -11.37 0.32 13.86
C VAL A 98 -11.46 -1.09 13.23
N ILE A 99 -12.19 -1.23 12.13
CA ILE A 99 -12.52 -2.51 11.46
C ILE A 99 -11.48 -2.87 10.39
#